data_AF-A0A7C4KVI6-F1
#
_entry.id   AF-A0A7C4KVI6-F1
#
_cell.length_a   1.000
_cell.length_b   1.000
_cell.length_c   1.000
_cell.angle_alpha   90.00
_cell.angle_beta   90.00
_cell.angle_gamma   90.00
#
_symmetry.space_group_name_H-M   'P 1'
#
loop_
_entity.id
_entity.type
_entity.pdbx_description
1 polymer ?
#
loop_
_entity_poly.entity_id
_entity_poly.type
_entity_poly.pdbx_seq_one_letter_code
_entity_poly.pdbx_strand_id
1 'polypeptide(L)'
;MPIRSVLLIVLVIILTLIFSIVSAQAQINLSDLITEALKNPRVLVVVVIQFLMGLGLGYFSFKVWKYLLALIAIIILGNVLAIWSLGSSPESFLGQLYESFKQFLPNIISFIQLLGIMTIGPVTIGFIVGIILAIIRK
;
A
#
# COMPACT_ATOMS: atom_id res chain seq x y z
N MET A 1 -25.40 7.50 -0.85
CA MET A 1 -24.76 6.23 -1.28
C MET A 1 -24.14 5.56 -0.07
N PRO A 2 -24.37 4.27 0.17
CA PRO A 2 -23.77 3.59 1.31
C PRO A 2 -22.25 3.51 1.10
N ILE A 3 -21.49 3.83 2.15
CA ILE A 3 -20.01 3.84 2.19
C ILE A 3 -19.39 2.55 1.62
N ARG A 4 -20.10 1.42 1.75
CA ARG A 4 -19.71 0.12 1.18
C ARG A 4 -19.65 0.11 -0.35
N SER A 5 -20.56 0.81 -1.03
CA SER A 5 -20.59 0.89 -2.50
C SER A 5 -19.47 1.75 -3.04
N VAL A 6 -19.08 2.81 -2.32
CA VAL A 6 -17.95 3.68 -2.71
C VAL A 6 -16.62 2.92 -2.60
N LEU A 7 -16.44 2.14 -1.52
CA LEU A 7 -15.26 1.28 -1.35
C LEU A 7 -15.12 0.22 -2.46
N LEU A 8 -16.24 -0.40 -2.87
CA LEU A 8 -16.22 -1.37 -3.97
C LEU A 8 -15.85 -0.73 -5.31
N ILE A 9 -16.35 0.48 -5.58
CA ILE A 9 -16.01 1.20 -6.82
C ILE A 9 -14.52 1.54 -6.84
N VAL A 10 -13.96 2.04 -5.73
CA VAL A 10 -12.53 2.34 -5.61
C VAL A 10 -11.67 1.08 -5.76
N LEU A 11 -12.10 -0.05 -5.19
CA LEU A 11 -11.43 -1.35 -5.36
C LEU A 11 -11.38 -1.78 -6.84
N VAL A 12 -12.51 -1.67 -7.54
CA VAL A 12 -12.61 -2.02 -8.97
C VAL A 12 -11.70 -1.13 -9.82
N ILE A 13 -11.64 0.17 -9.52
CA ILE A 13 -10.76 1.11 -10.23
C ILE A 13 -9.27 0.78 -9.99
N ILE A 14 -8.90 0.42 -8.75
CA ILE A 14 -7.51 0.03 -8.44
C ILE A 14 -7.16 -1.29 -9.16
N LEU A 15 -8.07 -2.25 -9.20
CA LEU A 15 -7.89 -3.52 -9.92
C LEU A 15 -7.74 -3.34 -11.43
N THR A 16 -8.53 -2.45 -12.05
CA THR A 16 -8.43 -2.17 -13.48
C THR A 16 -7.14 -1.44 -13.83
N LEU A 17 -6.68 -0.52 -12.99
CA LEU A 17 -5.40 0.17 -13.18
C LEU A 17 -4.21 -0.80 -13.06
N ILE A 18 -4.23 -1.72 -12.09
CA ILE A 18 -3.19 -2.75 -11.94
C ILE A 18 -3.19 -3.70 -13.15
N PHE A 19 -4.38 -4.08 -13.64
CA PHE A 19 -4.51 -4.92 -14.84
C PHE A 19 -3.91 -4.24 -16.08
N SER A 20 -4.17 -2.94 -16.27
CA SER A 20 -3.59 -2.17 -17.38
C SER A 20 -2.06 -2.09 -17.27
N ILE A 21 -1.50 -1.90 -16.09
CA ILE A 21 -0.03 -1.84 -15.87
C ILE A 21 0.62 -3.20 -16.16
N VAL A 22 0.02 -4.31 -15.68
CA VAL A 22 0.48 -5.67 -15.98
C VAL A 22 0.42 -5.97 -17.48
N SER A 23 -0.66 -5.58 -18.16
CA SER A 23 -0.80 -5.77 -19.61
C SER A 23 0.15 -4.90 -20.43
N ALA A 24 0.48 -3.70 -19.97
CA ALA A 24 1.42 -2.79 -20.64
C ALA A 24 2.87 -3.25 -20.52
N GLN A 25 3.19 -4.03 -19.48
CA GLN A 25 4.53 -4.56 -19.22
C GLN A 25 4.75 -5.97 -19.78
N ALA A 26 3.70 -6.61 -20.30
CA ALA A 26 3.72 -7.98 -20.78
C ALA A 26 3.29 -8.11 -22.24
N GLN A 27 4.27 -8.11 -23.16
CA GLN A 27 4.23 -9.01 -24.31
C GLN A 27 4.51 -10.45 -23.81
N ILE A 28 3.78 -10.89 -22.79
CA ILE A 28 3.91 -12.20 -22.18
C ILE A 28 2.49 -12.72 -22.03
N ASN A 29 2.13 -13.72 -22.83
CA ASN A 29 0.82 -14.34 -22.73
C ASN A 29 0.70 -15.02 -21.35
N LEU A 30 -0.37 -14.72 -20.62
CA LEU A 30 -0.65 -15.36 -19.32
C LEU A 30 -0.62 -16.88 -19.41
N SER A 31 -1.00 -17.44 -20.56
CA SER A 31 -0.93 -18.87 -20.87
C SER A 31 0.49 -19.43 -20.85
N ASP A 32 1.48 -18.67 -21.33
CA ASP A 32 2.89 -19.09 -21.36
C ASP A 32 3.49 -19.05 -19.94
N LEU A 33 3.14 -18.05 -19.13
CA LEU A 33 3.55 -17.97 -17.72
C LEU A 33 2.97 -19.12 -16.87
N ILE A 34 1.69 -19.46 -17.07
CA ILE A 34 1.05 -20.56 -16.34
C ILE A 34 1.66 -21.90 -16.76
N THR A 35 1.92 -22.08 -18.05
CA THR A 35 2.52 -23.32 -18.57
C THR A 35 3.96 -23.50 -18.08
N GLU A 36 4.74 -22.42 -18.01
CA GLU A 36 6.11 -22.45 -17.50
C GLU A 36 6.17 -22.65 -15.96
N ALA A 37 5.24 -22.01 -15.23
CA ALA A 37 5.12 -22.20 -13.78
C ALA A 37 4.71 -23.63 -13.39
N LEU A 38 3.91 -24.31 -14.22
CA LEU A 38 3.52 -25.71 -14.01
C LEU A 38 4.65 -26.70 -14.37
N LYS A 39 5.51 -26.35 -15.32
CA LYS A 39 6.68 -27.17 -15.70
C LYS A 39 7.82 -27.09 -14.69
N ASN A 40 7.93 -25.97 -13.96
CA ASN A 40 9.05 -25.73 -13.04
C ASN A 40 8.56 -25.61 -11.59
N PRO A 41 8.61 -26.69 -10.78
CA PRO A 41 8.03 -26.71 -9.43
C PRO A 41 8.64 -25.65 -8.50
N ARG A 42 9.86 -25.19 -8.80
CA ARG A 42 10.53 -24.10 -8.07
C ARG A 42 9.82 -22.76 -8.25
N VAL A 43 9.33 -22.47 -9.45
CA VAL A 43 8.63 -21.22 -9.78
C VAL A 43 7.28 -21.19 -9.06
N LEU A 44 6.57 -22.31 -9.05
CA LEU A 44 5.29 -22.45 -8.35
C LEU A 44 5.41 -22.20 -6.84
N VAL A 45 6.45 -22.74 -6.19
CA VAL A 45 6.72 -22.50 -4.77
C VAL A 45 7.00 -21.01 -4.50
N VAL A 46 7.79 -20.35 -5.34
CA VAL A 46 8.08 -18.91 -5.21
C VAL A 46 6.80 -18.09 -5.35
N VAL A 47 5.92 -18.41 -6.30
CA VAL A 47 4.62 -17.74 -6.51
C VAL A 47 3.71 -17.86 -5.28
N VAL A 48 3.62 -19.06 -4.69
CA VAL A 48 2.80 -19.29 -3.48
C VAL A 48 3.37 -18.53 -2.28
N ILE A 49 4.69 -18.56 -2.07
CA ILE A 49 5.33 -17.82 -0.97
C ILE A 49 5.12 -16.31 -1.16
N GLN A 50 5.32 -15.80 -2.38
CA GLN A 50 5.08 -14.41 -2.72
C GLN A 50 3.63 -14.00 -2.47
N PHE A 51 2.67 -14.83 -2.85
CA PHE A 51 1.25 -14.60 -2.57
C PHE A 51 0.97 -14.56 -1.06
N LEU A 52 1.48 -15.52 -0.29
CA LEU A 52 1.29 -15.58 1.17
C LEU A 52 1.94 -14.39 1.89
N MET A 53 3.14 -13.97 1.45
CA MET A 53 3.79 -12.76 1.93
C MET A 53 2.94 -11.52 1.65
N GLY A 54 2.46 -11.38 0.41
CA GLY A 54 1.53 -10.32 0.04
C GLY A 54 0.30 -10.30 0.95
N LEU A 55 -0.35 -11.46 1.13
CA LEU A 55 -1.53 -11.61 1.98
C LEU A 55 -1.27 -11.21 3.43
N GLY A 56 -0.17 -11.68 4.01
CA GLY A 56 0.24 -11.29 5.36
C GLY A 56 0.47 -9.78 5.49
N LEU A 57 1.18 -9.18 4.54
CA LEU A 57 1.45 -7.74 4.50
C LEU A 57 0.16 -6.93 4.36
N GLY A 58 -0.74 -7.34 3.47
CA GLY A 58 -2.02 -6.67 3.26
C GLY A 58 -2.93 -6.75 4.49
N TYR A 59 -3.00 -7.94 5.10
CA TYR A 59 -3.81 -8.15 6.30
C TYR A 59 -3.30 -7.32 7.49
N PHE A 60 -1.98 -7.29 7.70
CA PHE A 60 -1.38 -6.55 8.80
C PHE A 60 -1.39 -5.03 8.58
N SER A 61 -1.21 -4.56 7.33
CA SER A 61 -1.23 -3.13 6.98
C SER A 61 -2.50 -2.42 7.47
N PHE A 62 -3.66 -3.06 7.35
CA PHE A 62 -4.92 -2.49 7.85
C PHE A 62 -5.00 -2.40 9.39
N LYS A 63 -4.22 -3.23 10.10
CA LYS A 63 -4.09 -3.15 11.57
C LYS A 63 -3.21 -1.96 11.97
N VAL A 64 -2.11 -1.74 11.23
CA VAL A 64 -1.17 -0.63 11.45
C VAL A 64 -1.80 0.73 11.17
N TRP A 65 -2.74 0.82 10.22
CA TRP A 65 -3.41 2.08 9.85
C TRP A 65 -3.99 2.86 11.04
N LYS A 66 -4.57 2.16 12.04
CA LYS A 66 -5.12 2.80 13.25
C LYS A 66 -4.04 3.48 14.10
N TYR A 67 -2.86 2.87 14.20
CA TYR A 67 -1.73 3.44 14.93
C TYR A 67 -1.11 4.61 14.16
N LEU A 68 -1.09 4.54 12.82
CA LEU A 68 -0.64 5.65 11.98
C LEU A 68 -1.52 6.89 12.18
N LEU A 69 -2.84 6.73 12.21
CA LEU A 69 -3.77 7.82 12.50
C LEU A 69 -3.61 8.37 13.92
N ALA A 70 -3.41 7.50 14.90
CA ALA A 70 -3.16 7.92 16.29
C ALA A 70 -1.86 8.74 16.40
N LEU A 71 -0.79 8.32 15.69
CA LEU A 71 0.47 9.05 15.62
C LEU A 71 0.27 10.45 15.00
N ILE A 72 -0.45 10.55 13.88
CA ILE A 72 -0.79 11.83 13.25
C ILE A 72 -1.56 12.73 14.22
N ALA A 73 -2.57 12.18 14.93
CA ALA A 73 -3.35 12.94 15.91
C ALA A 73 -2.48 13.46 17.07
N ILE A 74 -1.57 12.65 17.59
CA ILE A 74 -0.64 13.04 18.65
C ILE A 74 0.32 14.14 18.17
N ILE A 75 0.83 14.06 16.94
CA ILE A 75 1.68 15.09 16.35
C ILE A 75 0.93 16.41 16.22
N ILE A 76 -0.33 16.36 15.77
CA ILE A 76 -1.18 17.56 15.68
C ILE A 76 -1.42 18.13 17.07
N LEU A 77 -1.78 17.30 18.05
CA LEU A 77 -2.03 17.75 19.43
C LEU A 77 -0.79 18.37 20.09
N GLY A 78 0.37 17.72 19.99
CA GLY A 78 1.63 18.24 20.51
C GLY A 78 2.00 19.60 19.90
N ASN A 79 1.70 19.79 18.62
CA ASN A 79 1.96 21.05 17.93
C ASN A 79 0.91 22.14 18.20
N VAL A 80 -0.37 21.79 18.38
CA VAL A 80 -1.39 22.75 18.85
C VAL A 80 -1.00 23.31 20.21
N LEU A 81 -0.49 22.45 21.11
CA LEU A 81 0.05 22.87 22.39
C LEU A 81 1.31 23.74 22.23
N ALA A 82 2.20 23.41 21.28
CA ALA A 82 3.39 24.21 20.99
C ALA A 82 3.06 25.61 20.46
N ILE A 83 2.10 25.71 19.52
CA ILE A 83 1.60 26.98 18.98
C ILE A 83 0.99 27.84 20.09
N TRP A 84 0.19 27.22 20.96
CA TRP A 84 -0.41 27.89 22.12
C TRP A 84 0.66 28.36 23.13
N SER A 85 1.71 27.56 23.34
CA SER A 85 2.79 27.86 24.30
C SER A 85 3.80 28.89 23.79
N LEU A 86 4.06 28.93 22.49
CA LEU A 86 5.12 29.75 21.88
C LEU A 86 4.60 30.96 21.11
N GLY A 87 3.28 31.09 20.94
CA GLY A 87 2.65 32.17 20.17
C GLY A 87 3.01 32.16 18.67
N SER A 88 3.54 31.04 18.17
CA SER A 88 3.98 30.89 16.77
C SER A 88 2.79 30.78 15.81
N SER A 89 2.93 31.29 14.58
CA SER A 89 1.81 31.29 13.63
C SER A 89 1.55 29.89 13.02
N PRO A 90 0.29 29.58 12.62
CA PRO A 90 -0.05 28.31 11.98
C PRO A 90 0.73 28.01 10.68
N GLU A 91 1.18 29.04 9.96
CA GLU A 91 1.96 28.86 8.73
C GLU A 91 3.35 28.26 9.01
N SER A 92 3.97 28.64 10.14
CA SER A 92 5.27 28.12 10.55
C SER A 92 5.22 26.62 10.87
N PHE A 93 4.08 26.14 11.39
CA PHE A 93 3.82 24.72 11.64
C PHE A 93 3.71 23.93 10.33
N LEU A 94 2.90 24.41 9.38
CA LEU A 94 2.73 23.74 8.08
C LEU A 94 4.05 23.66 7.32
N GLY A 95 4.89 24.70 7.41
CA GLY A 95 6.23 24.71 6.84
C GLY A 95 7.15 23.64 7.43
N GLN A 96 7.21 23.52 8.76
CA GLN A 96 8.06 22.51 9.43
C GLN A 96 7.59 21.08 9.19
N LEU A 97 6.27 20.86 9.19
CA LEU A 97 5.69 19.56 8.91
C LEU A 97 5.93 19.14 7.46
N TYR A 98 5.80 20.07 6.52
CA TYR A 98 6.10 19.87 5.10
C TYR A 98 7.57 19.53 4.88
N GLU A 99 8.51 20.30 5.45
CA GLU A 99 9.95 20.04 5.31
C GLU A 99 10.35 18.69 5.92
N SER A 100 9.80 18.34 7.08
CA SER A 100 10.00 17.02 7.69
C SER A 100 9.50 15.90 6.77
N PHE A 101 8.27 16.02 6.24
CA PHE A 101 7.72 15.03 5.31
C PHE A 101 8.51 14.93 4.01
N LYS A 102 8.97 16.07 3.47
CA LYS A 102 9.75 16.16 2.24
C LYS A 102 11.08 15.43 2.35
N GLN A 103 11.71 15.43 3.53
CA GLN A 103 12.93 14.66 3.79
C GLN A 103 12.67 13.13 3.77
N PHE A 104 11.51 12.68 4.24
CA PHE A 104 11.15 11.26 4.26
C PHE A 104 10.55 10.74 2.95
N LEU A 105 9.93 11.63 2.15
CA LEU A 105 9.34 11.31 0.85
C LEU A 105 10.26 10.50 -0.08
N PRO A 106 11.52 10.90 -0.34
CA PRO A 106 12.39 10.16 -1.26
C PRO A 106 12.68 8.74 -0.75
N ASN A 107 12.86 8.56 0.56
CA ASN A 107 13.11 7.23 1.14
C ASN A 107 11.88 6.33 1.01
N ILE A 108 10.68 6.88 1.22
CA ILE A 108 9.42 6.16 1.03
C ILE A 108 9.24 5.80 -0.45
N ILE A 109 9.51 6.73 -1.37
CA ILE A 109 9.41 6.51 -2.81
C ILE A 109 10.40 5.42 -3.26
N SER A 110 11.66 5.48 -2.83
CA SER A 110 12.66 4.44 -3.13
C SER A 110 12.25 3.08 -2.59
N PHE A 111 11.68 3.02 -1.38
CA PHE A 111 11.17 1.78 -0.82
C PHE A 111 9.97 1.24 -1.63
N ILE A 112 9.03 2.11 -2.01
CA ILE A 112 7.88 1.75 -2.85
C ILE A 112 8.34 1.31 -4.24
N GLN A 113 9.38 1.92 -4.83
CA GLN A 113 9.94 1.53 -6.12
C GLN A 113 10.64 0.17 -6.05
N LEU A 114 11.42 -0.09 -4.99
CA LEU A 114 12.05 -1.38 -4.75
C LEU A 114 11.02 -2.49 -4.55
N LEU A 115 9.97 -2.22 -3.78
CA LEU A 115 8.84 -3.14 -3.67
C LEU A 115 8.15 -3.30 -5.03
N GLY A 116 7.76 -2.19 -5.66
CA GLY A 116 7.00 -2.15 -6.90
C GLY A 116 7.67 -2.88 -8.06
N ILE A 117 8.99 -2.78 -8.22
CA ILE A 117 9.72 -3.46 -9.31
C ILE A 117 9.89 -4.97 -9.02
N MET A 118 9.99 -5.40 -7.76
CA MET A 118 10.15 -6.82 -7.40
C MET A 118 8.83 -7.60 -7.22
N THR A 119 7.66 -6.93 -7.19
CA THR A 119 6.40 -7.54 -6.70
C THR A 119 5.23 -7.56 -7.68
N ILE A 120 5.41 -7.27 -8.97
CA ILE A 120 4.27 -7.15 -9.90
C ILE A 120 3.78 -8.54 -10.36
N GLY A 121 2.90 -9.13 -9.55
CA GLY A 121 2.15 -10.33 -9.92
C GLY A 121 1.56 -10.98 -8.67
N PRO A 122 2.14 -12.08 -8.15
CA PRO A 122 1.54 -12.83 -7.04
C PRO A 122 1.44 -12.03 -5.73
N VAL A 123 2.44 -11.21 -5.41
CA VAL A 123 2.48 -10.44 -4.15
C VAL A 123 1.39 -9.38 -4.11
N THR A 124 1.22 -8.61 -5.19
CA THR A 124 0.17 -7.58 -5.28
C THR A 124 -1.22 -8.18 -5.15
N ILE A 125 -1.47 -9.33 -5.79
CA ILE A 125 -2.74 -10.06 -5.66
C ILE A 125 -2.95 -10.51 -4.22
N GLY A 126 -1.92 -11.12 -3.61
CA GLY A 126 -1.95 -11.50 -2.20
C GLY A 126 -2.25 -10.31 -1.28
N PHE A 127 -1.59 -9.18 -1.49
CA PHE A 127 -1.76 -7.95 -0.72
C PHE A 127 -3.18 -7.41 -0.77
N ILE A 128 -3.78 -7.33 -1.96
CA ILE A 128 -5.18 -6.89 -2.11
C ILE A 128 -6.12 -7.85 -1.38
N VAL A 129 -5.94 -9.17 -1.56
CA VAL A 129 -6.75 -10.18 -0.86
C VAL A 129 -6.59 -10.07 0.66
N GLY A 130 -5.37 -9.86 1.14
CA GLY A 130 -5.07 -9.64 2.55
C GLY A 130 -5.79 -8.43 3.15
N ILE A 131 -5.80 -7.30 2.42
CA ILE A 131 -6.54 -6.09 2.81
C ILE A 131 -8.05 -6.39 2.86
N ILE A 132 -8.61 -7.00 1.82
CA ILE A 132 -10.04 -7.33 1.75
C ILE A 132 -10.43 -8.22 2.94
N LEU A 133 -9.64 -9.26 3.23
CA LEU A 133 -9.87 -10.14 4.38
C LEU A 133 -9.78 -9.38 5.70
N ALA A 134 -8.83 -8.47 5.87
CA ALA A 134 -8.71 -7.66 7.08
C ALA A 134 -9.89 -6.69 7.27
N ILE A 135 -10.48 -6.18 6.19
CA ILE A 135 -11.65 -5.31 6.23
C ILE A 135 -12.93 -6.10 6.53
N ILE A 136 -13.08 -7.31 5.99
CA ILE A 136 -14.28 -8.14 6.21
C ILE A 136 -14.30 -8.75 7.63
N ARG A 137 -13.14 -9.15 8.16
CA ARG A 137 -13.02 -9.85 9.45
C ARG A 137 -13.01 -8.91 10.66
N LYS A 138 -13.09 -7.60 10.47
CA LYS A 138 -12.91 -6.56 11.49
C LYS A 138 -14.07 -5.57 11.44
#